data_AF-A0A7V3UVX4-F1
#
_entry.id   AF-A0A7V3UVX4-F1
#
_cell.length_a   1.000
_cell.length_b   1.000
_cell.length_c   1.000
_cell.angle_alpha   90.00
_cell.angle_beta   90.00
_cell.angle_gamma   90.00
#
_symmetry.space_group_name_H-M   'P 1'
#
loop_
_entity.id
_entity.type
_entity.pdbx_description
1 polymer ?
#
loop_
_entity_poly.entity_id
_entity_poly.type
_entity_poly.pdbx_seq_one_letter_code
_entity_poly.pdbx_strand_id
1 'polypeptide(L)' 'MDELKSQILIKISELVVQGNYKLITDAVNEALQSKLSPKEILDYGLLKGMEIVGIKFRDGIMFLPEVLMSAKTFKTAM' A
#
# COMPACT_ATOMS: atom_id res chain seq x y z
N MET A 1 -12.58 15.88 -9.88
CA MET A 1 -11.57 14.90 -10.37
C MET A 1 -11.40 13.87 -9.26
N ASP A 2 -12.18 12.80 -9.38
CA ASP A 2 -12.10 11.47 -8.76
C ASP A 2 -11.59 11.31 -7.32
N GLU A 3 -12.39 11.77 -6.36
CA GLU A 3 -12.23 11.50 -4.92
C GLU A 3 -12.17 9.98 -4.61
N LEU A 4 -12.90 9.17 -5.38
CA LEU A 4 -12.88 7.70 -5.29
C LEU A 4 -11.51 7.09 -5.59
N LYS A 5 -10.79 7.61 -6.60
CA LYS A 5 -9.45 7.12 -6.97
C LYS A 5 -8.43 7.37 -5.85
N SER A 6 -8.52 8.54 -5.22
CA SER A 6 -7.66 8.90 -4.10
C SER A 6 -7.91 7.98 -2.90
N GLN A 7 -9.17 7.64 -2.62
CA GLN A 7 -9.50 6.69 -1.55
C GLN A 7 -8.95 5.28 -1.80
N ILE A 8 -8.98 4.80 -3.04
CA ILE A 8 -8.40 3.49 -3.38
C ILE A 8 -6.88 3.48 -3.15
N LEU A 9 -6.17 4.55 -3.54
CA LEU A 9 -4.72 4.67 -3.29
C LEU A 9 -4.38 4.70 -1.79
N ILE A 10 -5.18 5.44 -1.00
CA ILE A 10 -5.04 5.47 0.47
C ILE A 10 -5.26 4.08 1.06
N LYS A 11 -6.31 3.37 0.63
CA LYS A 11 -6.62 2.01 1.07
C LYS A 11 -5.47 1.04 0.77
N ILE A 12 -4.85 1.14 -0.42
CA ILE A 12 -3.67 0.34 -0.79
C ILE A 12 -2.50 0.64 0.16
N SER A 13 -2.21 1.92 0.42
CA SER A 13 -1.16 2.35 1.35
C SER A 13 -1.41 1.80 2.77
N GLU A 14 -2.64 1.88 3.27
CA GLU A 14 -3.02 1.34 4.58
C GLU A 14 -2.83 -0.17 4.66
N LEU A 15 -3.24 -0.92 3.63
CA LEU A 15 -3.05 -2.37 3.58
C LEU A 15 -1.57 -2.76 3.60
N VAL A 16 -0.70 -1.98 2.95
CA VAL A 16 0.76 -2.15 3.04
C VAL A 16 1.26 -1.90 4.45
N VAL A 17 0.85 -0.80 5.09
CA VAL A 17 1.24 -0.46 6.48
C VAL A 17 0.75 -1.52 7.47
N GLN A 18 -0.42 -2.11 7.25
CA GLN A 18 -0.98 -3.17 8.08
C GLN A 18 -0.38 -4.55 7.79
N GLY A 19 0.39 -4.72 6.71
CA GLY A 19 0.93 -6.03 6.33
C GLY A 19 -0.14 -7.01 5.84
N ASN A 20 -1.26 -6.51 5.30
CA ASN A 20 -2.37 -7.36 4.85
C ASN A 20 -2.24 -7.78 3.37
N TYR A 21 -1.41 -8.78 3.13
CA TYR A 21 -1.17 -9.34 1.80
C TYR A 21 -2.36 -10.07 1.18
N LYS A 22 -3.42 -10.36 1.95
CA LYS A 22 -4.60 -11.09 1.45
C LYS A 22 -5.55 -10.17 0.69
N LEU A 23 -5.69 -8.93 1.13
CA LEU A 23 -6.63 -7.96 0.55
C LEU A 23 -5.97 -6.98 -0.42
N ILE A 24 -4.63 -6.93 -0.47
CA ILE A 24 -3.89 -5.98 -1.31
C ILE A 24 -4.12 -6.24 -2.81
N THR A 25 -4.21 -7.50 -3.23
CA THR A 25 -4.44 -7.87 -4.63
C THR A 25 -5.80 -7.39 -5.12
N ASP A 26 -6.83 -7.53 -4.29
CA ASP A 26 -8.19 -7.04 -4.60
C ASP A 26 -8.21 -5.51 -4.71
N ALA A 27 -7.52 -4.81 -3.81
CA ALA A 27 -7.43 -3.35 -3.85
C ALA A 27 -6.66 -2.83 -5.08
N VAL A 28 -5.58 -3.50 -5.50
CA VAL A 28 -4.85 -3.17 -6.73
C VAL A 28 -5.72 -3.43 -7.96
N ASN A 29 -6.46 -4.54 -7.99
CA ASN A 29 -7.41 -4.83 -9.08
C ASN A 29 -8.53 -3.78 -9.17
N GLU A 30 -9.07 -3.34 -8.03
CA GLU A 30 -10.06 -2.26 -7.93
C GLU A 30 -9.49 -0.94 -8.48
N ALA A 31 -8.22 -0.65 -8.21
CA ALA A 31 -7.54 0.53 -8.73
C ALA A 31 -7.37 0.46 -10.26
N LEU A 32 -6.96 -0.69 -10.79
CA LEU A 32 -6.84 -0.91 -12.24
C LEU A 32 -8.19 -0.78 -12.96
N GLN A 33 -9.27 -1.33 -12.38
CA GLN A 33 -10.63 -1.17 -12.90
C GLN A 33 -11.10 0.28 -12.88
N SER A 34 -10.65 1.05 -11.88
CA SER A 34 -10.93 2.48 -11.74
C SER A 34 -10.14 3.36 -12.72
N LYS A 35 -9.45 2.77 -13.72
CA LYS A 35 -8.61 3.47 -14.71
C LYS A 35 -7.42 4.21 -14.10
N LEU A 36 -6.93 3.80 -12.93
CA LEU A 36 -5.62 4.24 -12.45
C LEU A 36 -4.53 3.52 -13.23
N SER A 37 -3.48 4.24 -13.58
CA SER A 37 -2.32 3.62 -14.20
C SER A 37 -1.55 2.77 -13.16
N PRO A 38 -0.91 1.66 -13.57
CA PRO A 38 -0.05 0.88 -12.69
C PRO A 38 1.03 1.73 -12.00
N LYS A 39 1.53 2.74 -12.71
CA LYS A 39 2.50 3.70 -12.17
C LYS A 39 1.92 4.53 -11.03
N GLU A 40 0.69 5.05 -11.17
CA GLU A 40 0.03 5.79 -10.10
C GLU A 40 -0.24 4.92 -8.86
N ILE A 41 -0.61 3.65 -9.07
CA ILE A 41 -0.84 2.69 -7.98
C ILE A 41 0.47 2.42 -7.21
N LEU A 42 1.57 2.25 -7.95
CA LEU A 42 2.89 2.06 -7.37
C LEU A 42 3.36 3.30 -6.62
N ASP A 43 3.37 4.46 -7.28
CA ASP A 43 3.94 5.70 -6.76
C ASP A 43 3.12 6.27 -5.58
N TYR A 44 1.79 6.27 -5.70
CA TYR A 44 0.91 6.93 -4.73
C TYR A 44 0.21 5.97 -3.77
N GLY A 45 0.17 4.67 -4.06
CA GLY A 45 -0.38 3.64 -3.17
C GLY A 45 0.72 2.88 -2.44
N LEU A 46 1.46 2.05 -3.17
CA LEU A 46 2.40 1.08 -2.59
C LEU A 46 3.65 1.73 -1.99
N LEU A 47 4.32 2.62 -2.73
CA LEU A 47 5.49 3.35 -2.24
C LEU A 47 5.12 4.25 -1.07
N LYS A 48 3.97 4.91 -1.13
CA LYS A 48 3.46 5.73 -0.02
C LYS A 48 3.25 4.93 1.26
N GLY A 49 2.73 3.71 1.15
CA GLY A 49 2.62 2.79 2.28
C GLY A 49 3.99 2.42 2.87
N MET A 50 4.97 2.14 2.03
CA MET A 50 6.33 1.83 2.47
C MET A 50 7.07 3.02 3.10
N GLU A 51 6.83 4.25 2.64
CA GLU A 51 7.35 5.47 3.29
C GLU A 51 6.85 5.57 4.74
N ILE A 52 5.56 5.32 4.97
CA ILE A 52 4.95 5.35 6.31
C ILE A 52 5.55 4.26 7.19
N VAL A 53 5.71 3.04 6.66
CA VAL A 53 6.38 1.93 7.37
C VAL A 53 7.79 2.33 7.77
N GLY A 54 8.56 2.96 6.88
CA GLY A 54 9.91 3.43 7.16
C GLY A 54 9.96 4.50 8.26
N ILE A 55 9.01 5.45 8.27
CA ILE A 55 8.88 6.44 9.34
C ILE A 55 8.56 5.74 10.67
N LYS A 56 7.53 4.91 10.71
CA LYS A 56 7.11 4.19 11.93
C LYS A 56 8.20 3.28 12.49
N PHE A 57 8.98 2.64 11.63
CA PHE A 57 10.11 1.83 12.04
C PHE A 57 11.23 2.67 12.65
N ARG A 58 11.57 3.82 12.04
CA ARG A 58 12.55 4.76 12.60
C ARG A 58 12.11 5.36 13.94
N ASP A 59 10.81 5.63 14.09
CA ASP A 59 10.23 6.20 15.30
C ASP A 59 10.03 5.15 16.42
N GLY A 60 10.37 3.88 16.17
CA GLY A 60 10.18 2.78 17.13
C GLY A 60 8.73 2.38 17.35
N ILE A 61 7.81 2.80 16.49
CA ILE A 61 6.38 2.46 16.53
C ILE A 61 6.12 1.07 15.92
N MET A 62 6.93 0.68 14.93
CA MET A 62 6.81 -0.59 14.22
C MET A 62 8.07 -1.43 14.40
N PHE A 63 7.91 -2.74 14.58
CA PHE A 63 9.01 -3.68 14.79
C PHE A 63 9.36 -4.45 13.51
N LEU A 64 10.54 -5.08 13.49
CA LEU A 64 11.03 -5.82 12.34
C LEU A 64 10.02 -6.85 11.77
N PRO A 65 9.29 -7.66 12.58
CA PRO A 65 8.30 -8.59 12.04
C PRO A 65 7.16 -7.91 11.26
N GLU A 66 6.73 -6.73 11.71
CA GLU A 66 5.67 -5.96 11.05
C GLU A 66 6.19 -5.37 9.72
N VAL A 67 7.41 -4.84 9.71
CA VAL A 67 8.07 -4.35 8.49
C VAL A 67 8.23 -5.48 7.47
N LEU A 68 8.57 -6.70 7.90
CA LEU A 68 8.65 -7.86 7.02
C LEU A 68 7.29 -8.23 6.42
N MET A 69 6.20 -8.08 7.18
CA MET A 69 4.85 -8.27 6.63
C MET A 69 4.47 -7.18 5.65
N SER A 70 4.78 -5.92 5.92
CA SER A 70 4.58 -4.83 4.96
C SER A 70 5.36 -5.06 3.66
N ALA A 71 6.62 -5.49 3.75
CA ALA A 71 7.44 -5.85 2.60
C ALA A 71 6.86 -7.03 1.81
N LYS A 72 6.30 -8.03 2.51
CA LYS A 72 5.60 -9.16 1.88
C LYS A 72 4.35 -8.69 1.13
N THR A 73 3.53 -7.85 1.75
CA THR A 73 2.34 -7.25 1.13
C THR A 73 2.70 -6.46 -0.12
N PHE A 74 3.73 -5.62 -0.04
CA PHE A 74 4.26 -4.87 -1.18
C PHE A 74 4.66 -5.80 -2.32
N LYS A 75 5.39 -6.89 -2.02
CA LYS A 75 5.80 -7.88 -3.02
C LYS A 75 4.63 -8.64 -3.65
N THR A 76 3.55 -8.90 -2.89
CA THR A 76 2.34 -9.56 -3.41
C THR A 76 1.51 -8.65 -4.31
N ALA A 77 1.67 -7.34 -4.17
CA ALA A 77 0.92 -6.33 -4.92
C ALA A 77 1.56 -5.91 -6.24
N MET A 78 2.88 -6.09 -6.37
CA MET A 78 3.62 -5.94 -7.64
C MET A 78 3.35 -7.10 -8.59
#